data_AF-A0A4U3L2L1-F1
#
_entry.id   AF-A0A4U3L2L1-F1
#
_cell.length_a   1.000
_cell.length_b   1.000
_cell.length_c   1.000
_cell.angle_alpha   90.00
_cell.angle_beta   90.00
_cell.angle_gamma   90.00
#
_symmetry.space_group_name_H-M   'P 1'
#
loop_
_entity.id
_entity.type
_entity.pdbx_description
1 polymer ?
#
loop_
_entity_poly.entity_id
_entity_poly.type
_entity_poly.pdbx_seq_one_letter_code
_entity_poly.pdbx_strand_id
1 'polypeptide(L)'
;MSKLRRQLGNNTPSVIETKSLIDIKGKTGNLYESIAIIAKRANQINVTIKDELHSKLEEFATHTDSLEEVHENKEQIEISRAYEKMPNAAILATQEFMEDKIYYRKNDDDLFR
;
A
#
# COMPACT_ATOMS: atom_id res chain seq x y z
N MET A 1 -13.50 -7.67 6.59
CA MET A 1 -12.07 -7.30 6.76
C MET A 1 -11.46 -7.19 5.38
N SER A 2 -10.81 -6.07 5.06
CA SER A 2 -10.23 -5.90 3.72
C SER A 2 -9.12 -6.91 3.44
N LYS A 3 -8.99 -7.30 2.17
CA LYS A 3 -7.96 -8.25 1.70
C LYS A 3 -6.54 -7.74 2.03
N LEU A 4 -6.34 -6.42 2.02
CA LEU A 4 -5.06 -5.78 2.28
C LEU A 4 -4.70 -5.73 3.77
N ARG A 5 -5.68 -5.46 4.65
CA ARG A 5 -5.47 -5.45 6.10
C ARG A 5 -5.15 -6.84 6.67
N ARG A 6 -5.47 -7.91 5.94
CA ARG A 6 -5.06 -9.29 6.27
C ARG A 6 -3.64 -9.63 5.82
N GLN A 7 -3.13 -8.94 4.78
CA GLN A 7 -1.79 -9.18 4.23
C GLN A 7 -0.72 -8.27 4.85
N LEU A 8 -1.09 -7.04 5.21
CA LEU A 8 -0.20 -6.09 5.87
C LEU A 8 -0.06 -6.48 7.34
N GLY A 9 1.09 -7.08 7.67
CA GLY A 9 1.42 -7.45 9.04
C GLY A 9 1.22 -6.26 9.97
N ASN A 10 0.51 -6.49 11.08
CA ASN A 10 0.11 -5.52 12.11
C ASN A 10 1.27 -4.74 12.79
N ASN A 11 2.51 -4.84 12.31
CA ASN A 11 3.71 -4.36 12.99
C ASN A 11 4.56 -3.35 12.19
N THR A 12 4.08 -2.84 11.05
CA THR A 12 4.84 -1.82 10.30
C THR A 12 4.53 -0.42 10.84
N PRO A 13 5.52 0.32 11.37
CA PRO A 13 5.29 1.67 11.86
C PRO A 13 4.90 2.63 10.72
N SER A 14 4.04 3.60 11.03
CA SER A 14 3.63 4.66 10.08
C SER A 14 4.67 5.79 9.95
N VAL A 15 5.77 5.70 10.70
CA VAL A 15 6.86 6.68 10.68
C VAL A 15 7.99 6.24 9.74
N ILE A 16 8.73 7.23 9.24
CA ILE A 16 9.91 6.99 8.41
C ILE A 16 11.08 6.59 9.30
N GLU A 17 11.72 5.48 8.95
CA GLU A 17 12.93 5.00 9.61
C GLU A 17 14.07 4.88 8.59
N THR A 18 15.30 5.15 9.04
CA THR A 18 16.49 4.89 8.23
C THR A 18 16.71 3.39 8.07
N LYS A 19 16.95 2.92 6.84
CA LYS A 19 17.28 1.52 6.53
C LYS A 19 18.70 1.40 6.01
N SER A 20 19.36 0.27 6.30
CA SER A 20 20.72 -0.04 5.82
C SER A 20 20.71 -0.27 4.30
N LEU A 21 21.51 0.52 3.58
CA LEU A 21 21.68 0.34 2.13
C LEU A 21 22.40 -0.97 1.78
N ILE A 22 23.23 -1.47 2.70
CA ILE A 22 23.95 -2.74 2.53
C ILE A 22 22.96 -3.90 2.55
N ASP A 23 21.99 -3.86 3.47
CA ASP A 23 21.01 -4.94 3.65
C ASP A 23 20.04 -4.97 2.46
N ILE A 24 19.59 -3.80 2.01
CA ILE A 24 18.75 -3.66 0.82
C ILE A 24 19.50 -4.19 -0.41
N LYS A 25 20.74 -3.74 -0.63
CA LYS A 25 21.58 -4.25 -1.72
C LYS A 25 21.77 -5.77 -1.61
N GLY A 26 21.90 -6.31 -0.40
CA GLY A 26 22.09 -7.74 -0.14
C GLY A 26 20.98 -8.64 -0.69
N LYS A 27 19.76 -8.12 -0.85
CA LYS A 27 18.62 -8.88 -1.40
C LYS A 27 18.78 -9.24 -2.87
N THR A 28 19.22 -8.30 -3.70
CA THR A 28 19.33 -8.49 -5.16
C THR A 28 20.77 -8.48 -5.67
N GLY A 29 21.74 -8.11 -4.83
CA GLY A 29 23.12 -7.80 -5.21
C GLY A 29 23.31 -6.39 -5.78
N ASN A 30 22.23 -5.68 -6.13
CA ASN A 30 22.26 -4.34 -6.71
C ASN A 30 21.24 -3.40 -6.04
N LEU A 31 21.74 -2.31 -5.46
CA LEU A 31 20.92 -1.33 -4.75
C LEU A 31 19.82 -0.71 -5.63
N TYR A 32 20.15 -0.32 -6.86
CA TYR A 32 19.18 0.30 -7.78
C TYR A 32 18.11 -0.69 -8.23
N GLU A 33 18.48 -1.95 -8.42
CA GLU A 33 17.53 -3.01 -8.74
C GLU A 33 16.53 -3.21 -7.59
N SER A 34 17.04 -3.28 -6.34
CA SER A 34 16.20 -3.36 -5.14
C SER A 34 15.24 -2.18 -5.04
N ILE A 35 15.73 -0.95 -5.25
CA ILE A 35 14.90 0.26 -5.24
C ILE A 35 13.81 0.19 -6.32
N ALA A 36 14.15 -0.25 -7.53
CA ALA A 36 13.18 -0.38 -8.63
C ALA A 36 12.08 -1.41 -8.31
N ILE A 37 12.43 -2.53 -7.68
CA ILE A 37 11.47 -3.55 -7.24
C ILE A 37 10.53 -2.98 -6.17
N ILE A 38 11.09 -2.33 -5.13
CA ILE A 38 10.32 -1.70 -4.06
C ILE A 38 9.37 -0.64 -4.63
N ALA A 39 9.84 0.21 -5.53
CA ALA A 39 9.03 1.25 -6.15
C ALA A 39 7.84 0.68 -6.95
N LYS A 40 8.07 -0.37 -7.75
CA LYS A 40 7.00 -1.06 -8.47
C LYS A 40 5.98 -1.68 -7.52
N ARG A 41 6.44 -2.28 -6.42
CA ARG A 41 5.54 -2.84 -5.40
C ARG A 41 4.74 -1.76 -4.69
N ALA A 42 5.36 -0.64 -4.33
CA ALA A 42 4.68 0.48 -3.69
C ALA A 42 3.53 1.00 -4.56
N ASN A 43 3.72 1.09 -5.88
CA ASN A 43 2.65 1.48 -6.80
C ASN A 43 1.47 0.50 -6.80
N GLN A 44 1.73 -0.81 -6.77
CA GLN A 44 0.66 -1.83 -6.67
C GLN A 44 -0.15 -1.69 -5.38
N ILE A 45 0.54 -1.50 -4.25
CA ILE A 45 -0.09 -1.29 -2.95
C ILE A 45 -0.94 -0.01 -2.98
N ASN A 46 -0.40 1.08 -3.54
CA ASN A 46 -1.09 2.36 -3.61
C ASN A 46 -2.39 2.30 -4.43
N VAL A 47 -2.36 1.66 -5.60
CA VAL A 47 -3.57 1.44 -6.41
C VAL A 47 -4.61 0.64 -5.63
N THR A 48 -4.18 -0.44 -4.97
CA THR A 48 -5.10 -1.28 -4.19
C THR A 48 -5.72 -0.53 -3.00
N ILE A 49 -4.93 0.26 -2.27
CA ILE A 49 -5.41 1.10 -1.16
C ILE A 49 -6.42 2.13 -1.68
N LYS A 50 -6.11 2.78 -2.80
CA LYS A 50 -6.98 3.80 -3.40
C LYS A 50 -8.33 3.20 -3.80
N ASP A 51 -8.32 2.07 -4.50
CA ASP A 51 -9.54 1.40 -4.95
C ASP A 51 -10.38 0.93 -3.77
N GLU A 52 -9.75 0.39 -2.72
CA GLU A 52 -10.43 -0.03 -1.51
C GLU A 52 -11.05 1.15 -0.75
N LEU A 53 -10.33 2.27 -0.63
CA LEU A 53 -10.84 3.48 -0.01
C LEU A 53 -12.05 4.02 -0.76
N HIS A 54 -11.98 4.10 -2.11
CA HIS A 54 -13.10 4.57 -2.91
C HIS A 54 -14.33 3.67 -2.76
N SER A 55 -14.14 2.35 -2.85
CA SER A 55 -15.22 1.38 -2.66
C SER A 55 -15.89 1.52 -1.29
N LYS A 56 -15.11 1.75 -0.23
CA LYS A 56 -15.67 1.94 1.12
C LYS A 56 -16.37 3.28 1.29
N LEU A 57 -15.86 4.36 0.70
CA LEU A 57 -16.53 5.66 0.78
C LEU A 57 -17.86 5.64 0.02
N GLU A 58 -17.92 4.94 -1.11
CA GLU A 58 -19.13 4.78 -1.91
C GLU A 58 -20.24 4.04 -1.16
N GLU A 59 -19.91 3.04 -0.33
CA GLU A 59 -20.89 2.33 0.52
C GLU A 59 -21.66 3.25 1.49
N PHE A 60 -21.07 4.39 1.86
CA PHE A 60 -21.68 5.38 2.76
C PHE A 60 -22.06 6.68 2.03
N ALA A 61 -21.97 6.72 0.70
CA ALA A 61 -22.42 7.85 -0.08
C ALA A 61 -23.95 7.86 -0.13
N THR A 62 -24.57 8.92 0.39
CA THR A 62 -26.02 9.12 0.25
C THR A 62 -26.31 9.66 -1.15
N HIS A 63 -26.96 8.84 -2.00
CA HIS A 63 -27.35 9.23 -3.36
C HIS A 63 -28.66 10.04 -3.44
N THR A 64 -29.18 10.51 -2.30
CA THR A 64 -30.38 11.34 -2.26
C THR A 64 -30.01 12.80 -2.42
N ASP A 65 -30.23 13.34 -3.62
CA ASP A 65 -30.21 14.77 -3.91
C ASP A 65 -31.49 15.40 -3.32
N SER A 66 -31.58 15.39 -1.97
CA SER A 66 -32.68 16.01 -1.22
C SER A 66 -32.21 17.40 -0.77
N LEU A 67 -33.10 18.39 -0.84
CA LEU A 67 -32.88 19.76 -0.32
C LEU A 67 -32.73 19.81 1.23
N GLU A 68 -32.54 18.67 1.87
CA GLU A 68 -32.28 18.53 3.30
C GLU A 68 -30.83 18.88 3.65
N GLU A 69 -30.64 19.38 4.86
CA GLU A 69 -29.35 19.75 5.41
C GLU A 69 -28.40 18.55 5.39
N VAL A 70 -27.30 18.65 4.64
CA VAL A 70 -26.29 17.58 4.56
C VAL A 70 -25.59 17.50 5.91
N HIS A 71 -25.96 16.51 6.71
CA HIS A 71 -25.31 16.23 7.99
C HIS A 71 -23.93 15.58 7.78
N GLU A 72 -23.01 15.81 8.72
CA GLU A 72 -21.69 15.16 8.70
C GLU A 72 -21.83 13.63 8.76
N ASN A 73 -21.20 12.94 7.80
CA ASN A 73 -21.15 11.49 7.76
C ASN A 73 -19.99 10.98 8.65
N LYS A 74 -20.32 10.53 9.86
CA LYS A 74 -19.33 10.10 10.87
C LYS A 74 -18.54 8.88 10.40
N GLU A 75 -19.19 7.99 9.65
CA GLU A 75 -18.61 6.77 9.11
C GLU A 75 -17.55 7.09 8.04
N GLN A 76 -17.83 8.02 7.13
CA GLN A 76 -16.85 8.48 6.14
C GLN A 76 -15.62 9.13 6.79
N ILE A 77 -15.84 9.93 7.85
CA ILE A 77 -14.75 10.56 8.62
C ILE A 77 -13.88 9.49 9.31
N GLU A 78 -14.50 8.49 9.94
CA GLU A 78 -13.78 7.42 10.62
C GLU A 78 -12.96 6.56 9.64
N ILE A 79 -13.54 6.23 8.49
CA ILE A 79 -12.85 5.50 7.42
C ILE A 79 -11.65 6.32 6.95
N SER A 80 -11.83 7.60 6.63
CA SER A 80 -10.76 8.47 6.15
C SER A 80 -9.62 8.57 7.18
N ARG A 81 -9.94 8.80 8.46
CA ARG A 81 -8.95 8.82 9.56
C ARG A 81 -8.17 7.51 9.70
N ALA A 82 -8.80 6.37 9.43
CA ALA A 82 -8.12 5.08 9.50
C ALA A 82 -7.07 4.91 8.40
N TYR A 83 -7.38 5.35 7.17
CA TYR A 83 -6.43 5.33 6.05
C TYR A 83 -5.33 6.40 6.19
N GLU A 84 -5.62 7.56 6.78
CA GLU A 84 -4.61 8.58 7.08
C GLU A 84 -3.54 8.09 8.07
N LYS A 85 -3.94 7.26 9.05
CA LYS A 85 -3.00 6.67 10.02
C LYS A 85 -2.17 5.53 9.44
N MET A 86 -2.57 5.01 8.28
CA MET A 86 -1.92 3.87 7.65
C MET A 86 -0.51 4.24 7.15
N PRO A 87 0.48 3.34 7.29
CA PRO A 87 1.80 3.57 6.70
C PRO A 87 1.73 3.79 5.19
N ASN A 88 2.58 4.69 4.69
CA ASN A 88 2.74 4.94 3.26
C ASN A 88 3.10 3.63 2.52
N ALA A 89 2.54 3.44 1.32
CA ALA A 89 2.81 2.30 0.44
C ALA A 89 4.32 2.03 0.24
N ALA A 90 5.17 3.06 0.22
CA ALA A 90 6.62 2.88 0.12
C ALA A 90 7.22 2.16 1.34
N ILE A 91 6.73 2.46 2.55
CA ILE A 91 7.17 1.82 3.80
C ILE A 91 6.73 0.34 3.79
N LEU A 92 5.49 0.11 3.39
CA LEU A 92 4.92 -1.24 3.30
C LEU A 92 5.67 -2.11 2.27
N ALA A 93 5.90 -1.57 1.07
CA ALA A 93 6.65 -2.27 0.03
C ALA A 93 8.10 -2.58 0.47
N THR A 94 8.74 -1.64 1.18
CA THR A 94 10.09 -1.85 1.72
C THR A 94 10.09 -2.97 2.74
N GLN A 95 9.11 -3.01 3.65
CA GLN A 95 9.00 -4.07 4.65
C GLN A 95 8.75 -5.44 3.98
N GLU A 96 7.79 -5.54 3.06
CA GLU A 96 7.52 -6.77 2.31
C GLU A 96 8.75 -7.26 1.53
N PHE A 97 9.52 -6.34 0.97
CA PHE A 97 10.77 -6.66 0.28
C PHE A 97 11.82 -7.22 1.24
N MET A 98 12.00 -6.58 2.40
CA MET A 98 12.96 -7.03 3.40
C MET A 98 12.58 -8.38 4.03
N GLU A 99 11.29 -8.68 4.10
CA GLU A 99 10.74 -9.95 4.60
C GLU A 99 10.65 -11.08 3.55
N ASP A 100 11.21 -10.89 2.35
CA ASP A 100 11.16 -11.87 1.24
C ASP A 100 9.72 -12.26 0.83
N LYS A 101 8.75 -11.37 1.02
CA LYS A 101 7.34 -11.58 0.64
C LYS A 101 7.04 -11.19 -0.81
N ILE A 102 8.01 -10.63 -1.52
CA ILE A 102 7.85 -10.14 -2.89
C ILE A 102 8.60 -11.06 -3.84
N TYR A 103 7.87 -11.64 -4.78
CA TYR A 103 8.46 -12.27 -5.95
C TYR A 103 8.70 -11.23 -7.06
N TYR A 104 9.89 -11.26 -7.66
CA TYR A 104 10.26 -10.43 -8.80
C TYR A 104 11.07 -11.26 -9.80
N ARG A 105 10.99 -10.88 -11.08
CA ARG A 105 11.72 -11.53 -12.18
C ARG A 105 12.28 -10.50 -13.14
N LYS A 106 13.38 -10.83 -13.80
CA LYS A 106 13.92 -10.06 -14.94
C LYS A 106 13.25 -10.55 -16.22
N ASN A 107 12.95 -9.62 -17.13
CA ASN A 107 12.29 -9.97 -18.39
C ASN A 107 13.20 -10.76 -19.34
N ASP A 108 14.52 -10.70 -19.15
CA ASP A 108 15.47 -11.37 -20.03
C ASP A 108 15.54 -12.90 -19.85
N ASP A 109 15.05 -13.43 -18.72
CA ASP A 109 15.13 -14.87 -18.43
C ASP A 109 14.04 -15.71 -19.12
N ASP A 110 13.04 -15.12 -19.78
CA ASP A 110 11.86 -15.88 -20.22
C ASP A 110 11.07 -15.25 -21.38
N LEU A 111 11.76 -14.65 -22.36
CA LEU A 111 11.07 -14.16 -23.56
C LEU A 111 10.77 -15.26 -24.59
N PHE A 112 11.37 -16.46 -24.48
CA PHE A 112 11.28 -17.53 -25.49
C PHE A 112 11.39 -18.97 -24.93
N ARG A 113 10.82 -19.28 -23.76
CA ARG A 113 10.62 -20.67 -23.34
C ARG A 113 9.15 -21.05 -23.25
#